data_AF-A0A4R1NL97-F1
#
_entry.id   AF-A0A4R1NL97-F1
#
_cell.length_a   1.000
_cell.length_b   1.000
_cell.length_c   1.000
_cell.angle_alpha   90.00
_cell.angle_beta   90.00
_cell.angle_gamma   90.00
#
_symmetry.space_group_name_H-M   'P 1'
#
loop_
_entity.id
_entity.type
_entity.pdbx_description
1 polymer ?
#
loop_
_entity_poly.entity_id
_entity_poly.type
_entity_poly.pdbx_seq_one_letter_code
_entity_poly.pdbx_strand_id
1 'polypeptide(L)'
;MLKVFLSGALALTLAAPAFAAGDATPTAPKPVKECKNGKVWSEKKNRCTKPENASLTDDQLYDNVRALAHNERFNDAQSVLSAMSDQSEDRVLTYWGFTHRKLGDIALGMTFYEQAITQNPNNILARSYLGQAHVEAGNLAAARAELHEIRQRGGADTWAETSLAAALQSGVTFNY
;
A
#
# COMPACT_ATOMS: atom_id res chain seq x y z
N MET A 1 -23.25 -63.89 -19.04
CA MET A 1 -22.65 -62.69 -19.67
C MET A 1 -23.03 -61.47 -18.84
N LEU A 2 -22.09 -60.83 -18.13
CA LEU A 2 -21.95 -59.37 -18.02
C LEU A 2 -20.71 -59.04 -17.14
N LYS A 3 -19.75 -58.33 -17.74
CA LYS A 3 -18.52 -57.78 -17.13
C LYS A 3 -18.86 -56.52 -16.34
N VAL A 4 -18.11 -56.19 -15.29
CA VAL A 4 -17.59 -54.82 -15.06
C VAL A 4 -16.30 -54.89 -14.24
N PHE A 5 -15.22 -54.33 -14.79
CA PHE A 5 -13.98 -53.97 -14.09
C PHE A 5 -14.11 -52.54 -13.56
N LEU A 6 -13.65 -52.28 -12.34
CA LEU A 6 -13.47 -50.92 -11.82
C LEU A 6 -12.02 -50.74 -11.34
N SER A 7 -11.21 -50.06 -12.15
CA SER A 7 -9.87 -49.62 -11.78
C SER A 7 -9.96 -48.24 -11.13
N GLY A 8 -9.54 -48.11 -9.87
CA GLY A 8 -9.45 -46.83 -9.17
C GLY A 8 -8.10 -46.16 -9.41
N ALA A 9 -8.10 -44.92 -9.91
CA ALA A 9 -6.93 -44.06 -9.99
C ALA A 9 -7.04 -42.97 -8.93
N LEU A 10 -6.08 -42.93 -8.00
CA LEU A 10 -5.99 -41.95 -6.91
C LEU A 10 -5.23 -40.72 -7.42
N ALA A 11 -5.93 -39.59 -7.59
CA ALA A 11 -5.32 -38.33 -8.02
C ALA A 11 -4.77 -37.57 -6.79
N LEU A 12 -3.44 -37.37 -6.74
CA LEU A 12 -2.80 -36.44 -5.82
C LEU A 12 -3.05 -35.01 -6.31
N THR A 13 -3.84 -34.24 -5.58
CA THR A 13 -3.98 -32.80 -5.80
C THR A 13 -2.84 -32.05 -5.09
N LEU A 14 -1.91 -31.50 -5.88
CA LEU A 14 -0.96 -30.49 -5.41
C LEU A 14 -1.73 -29.19 -5.10
N ALA A 15 -1.83 -28.84 -3.82
CA ALA A 15 -2.26 -27.51 -3.42
C ALA A 15 -1.12 -26.51 -3.70
N ALA A 16 -1.26 -25.71 -4.76
CA ALA A 16 -0.41 -24.55 -4.96
C ALA A 16 -0.80 -23.45 -3.95
N PRO A 17 0.16 -22.74 -3.32
CA PRO A 17 -0.17 -21.58 -2.52
C PRO A 17 -0.74 -20.50 -3.43
N ALA A 18 -1.96 -20.05 -3.12
CA ALA A 18 -2.56 -18.89 -3.73
C ALA A 18 -1.84 -17.64 -3.19
N PHE A 19 -0.81 -17.17 -3.90
CA PHE A 19 -0.25 -15.86 -3.64
C PHE A 19 -1.27 -14.82 -4.11
N ALA A 20 -2.01 -14.26 -3.16
CA ALA A 20 -2.61 -12.94 -3.33
C ALA A 20 -1.44 -11.93 -3.32
N ALA A 21 -0.76 -11.82 -4.47
CA ALA A 21 0.17 -10.73 -4.72
C ALA A 21 -0.67 -9.45 -4.77
N GLY A 22 -0.76 -8.76 -3.64
CA GLY A 22 -1.25 -7.40 -3.62
C GLY A 22 -0.37 -6.60 -4.57
N ASP A 23 -0.97 -6.12 -5.66
CA ASP A 23 -0.30 -5.36 -6.70
C ASP A 23 0.63 -4.33 -6.05
N ALA A 24 1.91 -4.57 -6.25
CA ALA A 24 3.04 -3.82 -5.71
C ALA A 24 3.21 -2.43 -6.32
N THR A 25 2.11 -1.87 -6.83
CA THR A 25 2.06 -0.75 -7.74
C THR A 25 1.26 0.35 -7.04
N PRO A 26 1.88 1.47 -6.66
CA PRO A 26 1.16 2.72 -6.58
C PRO A 26 0.91 3.18 -8.02
N THR A 27 0.16 2.38 -8.81
CA THR A 27 -0.40 2.84 -10.08
C THR A 27 -1.19 4.09 -9.78
N ALA A 28 -1.20 5.04 -10.72
CA ALA A 28 -2.02 6.24 -10.62
C ALA A 28 -3.41 5.84 -10.04
N PRO A 29 -3.81 6.44 -8.91
CA PRO A 29 -5.03 6.05 -8.24
C PRO A 29 -6.20 6.17 -9.22
N LYS A 30 -7.22 5.32 -9.04
CA LYS A 30 -8.44 5.45 -9.84
C LYS A 30 -8.93 6.91 -9.73
N PRO A 31 -9.33 7.55 -10.85
CA PRO A 31 -9.84 8.91 -10.78
C PRO A 31 -11.04 8.97 -9.85
N VAL A 32 -10.88 9.60 -8.69
CA VAL A 32 -12.00 9.98 -7.84
C VAL A 32 -12.36 11.42 -8.14
N LYS A 33 -13.66 11.73 -8.11
CA LYS A 33 -14.10 13.11 -8.31
C LYS A 33 -13.55 13.98 -7.19
N GLU A 34 -12.79 15.00 -7.57
CA GLU A 34 -12.14 15.86 -6.59
C GLU A 34 -13.14 16.69 -5.78
N CYS A 35 -12.90 16.73 -4.47
CA CYS A 35 -13.66 17.50 -3.52
C CYS A 35 -12.72 18.43 -2.72
N LYS A 36 -13.13 19.68 -2.51
CA LYS A 36 -12.34 20.68 -1.77
C LYS A 36 -12.58 20.60 -0.27
N ASN A 37 -11.66 21.17 0.51
CA ASN A 37 -11.77 21.37 1.97
C ASN A 37 -11.94 20.05 2.76
N GLY A 38 -11.04 19.08 2.56
CA GLY A 38 -11.06 17.79 3.28
C GLY A 38 -12.30 16.91 3.02
N LYS A 39 -13.11 17.22 2.01
CA LYS A 39 -14.27 16.42 1.64
C LYS A 39 -13.89 15.31 0.66
N VAL A 40 -14.67 14.24 0.68
CA VAL A 40 -14.60 13.11 -0.26
C VAL A 40 -15.87 13.01 -1.08
N TRP A 41 -15.76 12.47 -2.29
CA TRP A 41 -16.93 12.24 -3.13
C TRP A 41 -17.69 11.00 -2.65
N SER A 42 -18.98 11.18 -2.35
CA SER A 42 -19.88 10.06 -2.08
C SER A 42 -20.76 9.82 -3.32
N GLU A 43 -20.52 8.73 -4.04
CA GLU A 43 -21.35 8.32 -5.18
C GLU A 43 -22.80 8.09 -4.76
N LYS A 44 -23.00 7.39 -3.63
CA LYS A 44 -24.33 7.14 -3.06
C LYS A 44 -25.12 8.42 -2.78
N LYS A 45 -24.44 9.49 -2.34
CA LYS A 45 -25.07 10.78 -2.01
C LYS A 45 -25.00 11.80 -3.16
N ASN A 46 -24.31 11.45 -4.25
CA ASN A 46 -24.00 12.29 -5.40
C ASN A 46 -23.49 13.70 -5.02
N ARG A 47 -22.66 13.80 -3.99
CA ARG A 47 -22.09 15.08 -3.50
C ARG A 47 -20.82 14.89 -2.70
N CYS A 48 -20.03 15.96 -2.57
CA CYS A 48 -18.90 16.02 -1.65
C CYS A 48 -19.39 16.10 -0.20
N THR A 49 -18.93 15.19 0.65
CA THR A 49 -19.28 15.11 2.08
C THR A 49 -18.04 14.99 2.94
N LYS A 50 -18.16 15.27 4.24
CA LYS A 50 -17.09 14.92 5.19
C LYS A 50 -16.86 13.40 5.16
N PRO A 51 -15.62 12.91 5.34
CA PRO A 51 -15.30 11.49 5.24
C PRO A 51 -16.20 10.59 6.09
N GLU A 52 -16.43 10.96 7.36
CA GLU A 52 -17.24 10.20 8.32
C GLU A 52 -18.73 10.16 7.91
N ASN A 53 -19.15 11.16 7.14
CA ASN A 53 -20.52 11.31 6.66
C ASN A 53 -20.71 10.82 5.22
N ALA A 54 -19.70 10.22 4.60
CA ALA A 54 -19.74 9.88 3.19
C ALA A 54 -20.48 8.57 2.89
N SER A 55 -20.79 7.78 3.92
CA SER A 55 -21.35 6.43 3.77
C SER A 55 -20.50 5.57 2.80
N LEU A 56 -19.18 5.71 2.94
CA LEU A 56 -18.17 4.99 2.17
C LEU A 56 -17.66 3.80 2.97
N THR A 57 -17.23 2.77 2.25
CA THR A 57 -16.45 1.66 2.80
C THR A 57 -14.99 2.08 2.98
N ASP A 58 -14.24 1.33 3.80
CA ASP A 58 -12.81 1.57 3.99
C ASP A 58 -12.02 1.47 2.68
N ASP A 59 -12.38 0.56 1.76
CA ASP A 59 -11.75 0.51 0.44
C ASP A 59 -12.00 1.79 -0.38
N GLN A 60 -13.20 2.36 -0.30
CA GLN A 60 -13.52 3.62 -0.98
C GLN A 60 -12.82 4.82 -0.33
N LEU A 61 -12.73 4.84 1.01
CA LEU A 61 -11.95 5.85 1.72
C LEU A 61 -10.46 5.73 1.35
N TYR A 62 -9.94 4.51 1.27
CA TYR A 62 -8.57 4.23 0.84
C TYR A 62 -8.30 4.74 -0.58
N ASP A 63 -9.19 4.50 -1.55
CA ASP A 63 -9.06 5.06 -2.90
C ASP A 63 -9.00 6.60 -2.87
N ASN A 64 -9.79 7.25 -2.01
CA ASN A 64 -9.71 8.71 -1.79
C ASN A 64 -8.37 9.13 -1.17
N VAL A 65 -7.85 8.40 -0.17
CA VAL A 65 -6.53 8.66 0.42
C VAL A 65 -5.45 8.62 -0.64
N ARG A 66 -5.44 7.58 -1.48
CA ARG A 66 -4.44 7.43 -2.56
C ARG A 66 -4.51 8.58 -3.56
N ALA A 67 -5.71 8.98 -3.97
CA ALA A 67 -5.91 10.09 -4.89
C ALA A 67 -5.50 11.45 -4.30
N LEU A 68 -5.82 11.71 -3.03
CA LEU A 68 -5.41 12.94 -2.35
C LEU A 68 -3.89 12.98 -2.19
N ALA A 69 -3.27 11.87 -1.79
CA ALA A 69 -1.82 11.74 -1.66
C ALA A 69 -1.09 11.93 -3.00
N HIS A 70 -1.62 11.37 -4.09
CA HIS A 70 -1.06 11.55 -5.44
C HIS A 70 -1.11 13.03 -5.90
N ASN A 71 -2.17 13.75 -5.53
CA ASN A 71 -2.33 15.19 -5.78
C ASN A 71 -1.66 16.08 -4.72
N GLU A 72 -0.76 15.53 -3.91
CA GLU A 72 -0.02 16.25 -2.85
C GLU A 72 -0.89 16.92 -1.77
N ARG A 73 -2.15 16.49 -1.64
CA ARG A 73 -3.09 16.97 -0.63
C ARG A 73 -2.97 16.16 0.66
N PHE A 74 -1.78 16.12 1.25
CA PHE A 74 -1.45 15.23 2.36
C PHE A 74 -2.31 15.44 3.61
N ASN A 75 -2.61 16.69 3.99
CA ASN A 75 -3.48 16.98 5.14
C ASN A 75 -4.93 16.50 4.91
N ASP A 76 -5.43 16.61 3.67
CA ASP A 76 -6.75 16.08 3.33
C ASP A 76 -6.71 14.55 3.35
N ALA A 77 -5.64 13.92 2.86
CA ALA A 77 -5.45 12.47 2.95
C ALA A 77 -5.45 11.98 4.41
N GLN A 78 -4.78 12.67 5.33
CA GLN A 78 -4.82 12.38 6.76
C GLN A 78 -6.22 12.54 7.38
N SER A 79 -7.00 13.51 6.90
CA SER A 79 -8.40 13.68 7.32
C SER A 79 -9.29 12.52 6.84
N VAL A 80 -8.97 11.88 5.72
CA VAL A 80 -9.68 10.68 5.26
C VAL A 80 -9.17 9.44 5.99
N LEU A 81 -7.86 9.33 6.23
CA LEU A 81 -7.27 8.23 7.00
C LEU A 81 -7.87 8.12 8.40
N SER A 82 -8.11 9.24 9.08
CA SER A 82 -8.73 9.23 10.42
C SER A 82 -10.17 8.72 10.45
N ALA A 83 -10.83 8.64 9.30
CA ALA A 83 -12.18 8.09 9.15
C ALA A 83 -12.20 6.59 8.77
N MET A 84 -11.04 5.98 8.48
CA MET A 84 -10.93 4.53 8.25
C MET A 84 -11.27 3.78 9.55
N SER A 85 -12.04 2.69 9.44
CA SER A 85 -12.55 1.98 10.62
C SER A 85 -11.47 1.19 11.37
N ASP A 86 -10.49 0.65 10.65
CA ASP A 86 -9.34 -0.05 11.22
C ASP A 86 -8.04 0.77 11.08
N GLN A 87 -7.65 1.47 12.14
CA GLN A 87 -6.40 2.24 12.17
C GLN A 87 -5.14 1.37 12.26
N SER A 88 -5.28 0.07 12.53
CA SER A 88 -4.18 -0.89 12.60
C SER A 88 -3.94 -1.63 11.29
N GLU A 89 -4.80 -1.44 10.29
CA GLU A 89 -4.65 -2.03 8.96
C GLU A 89 -3.34 -1.56 8.31
N ASP A 90 -2.58 -2.48 7.71
CA ASP A 90 -1.27 -2.18 7.14
C ASP A 90 -1.33 -1.13 6.02
N ARG A 91 -2.39 -1.13 5.21
CA ARG A 91 -2.65 -0.11 4.18
C ARG A 91 -2.83 1.28 4.77
N VAL A 92 -3.55 1.38 5.90
CA VAL A 92 -3.78 2.64 6.64
C VAL A 92 -2.47 3.15 7.25
N LEU A 93 -1.75 2.28 7.95
CA LEU A 93 -0.44 2.58 8.54
C LEU A 93 0.57 3.02 7.45
N THR A 94 0.58 2.36 6.30
CA THR A 94 1.45 2.74 5.17
C THR A 94 1.20 4.18 4.71
N TYR A 95 -0.06 4.59 4.61
CA TYR A 95 -0.40 5.95 4.16
C TYR A 95 -0.30 7.01 5.26
N TRP A 96 -0.46 6.66 6.53
CA TRP A 96 -0.01 7.52 7.64
C TRP A 96 1.49 7.78 7.54
N GLY A 97 2.30 6.73 7.36
CA GLY A 97 3.74 6.86 7.15
C GLY A 97 4.11 7.76 5.97
N PHE A 98 3.43 7.55 4.84
CA PHE A 98 3.62 8.34 3.62
C PHE A 98 3.32 9.81 3.84
N THR A 99 2.15 10.14 4.36
CA THR A 99 1.72 11.52 4.55
C THR A 99 2.58 12.26 5.58
N HIS A 100 2.97 11.62 6.69
CA HIS A 100 3.87 12.23 7.68
C HIS A 100 5.24 12.55 7.09
N ARG A 101 5.85 11.59 6.37
CA ARG A 101 7.12 11.83 5.66
C ARG A 101 7.01 13.00 4.68
N LYS A 102 5.92 13.08 3.91
CA LYS A 102 5.70 14.17 2.95
C LYS A 102 5.40 15.53 3.59
N LEU A 103 4.90 15.55 4.82
CA LEU A 103 4.72 16.76 5.63
C LEU A 103 5.99 17.14 6.43
N GLY A 104 7.08 16.39 6.28
CA GLY A 104 8.37 16.67 6.94
C GLY A 104 8.55 16.00 8.30
N ASP A 105 7.53 15.30 8.82
CA ASP A 105 7.64 14.48 10.03
C ASP A 105 8.16 13.08 9.68
N ILE A 106 9.42 13.04 9.26
CA ILE A 106 10.06 11.82 8.74
C ILE A 106 10.13 10.73 9.82
N ALA A 107 10.44 11.09 11.06
CA ALA A 107 10.58 10.13 12.16
C ALA A 107 9.25 9.42 12.48
N LEU A 108 8.15 10.18 12.55
CA LEU A 108 6.82 9.59 12.73
C LEU A 108 6.42 8.77 11.49
N GLY A 109 6.76 9.26 10.29
CA GLY A 109 6.54 8.53 9.05
C GLY A 109 7.18 7.14 9.04
N MET A 110 8.45 7.06 9.45
CA MET A 110 9.19 5.79 9.58
C MET A 110 8.54 4.85 10.61
N THR A 111 8.14 5.38 11.76
CA THR A 111 7.46 4.61 12.82
C THR A 111 6.18 3.94 12.30
N PHE A 112 5.41 4.64 11.46
CA PHE A 112 4.21 4.05 10.84
C PHE A 112 4.52 2.98 9.80
N TYR A 113 5.59 3.13 9.00
CA TYR A 113 6.00 2.06 8.08
C TYR A 113 6.44 0.80 8.82
N GLU A 114 7.19 0.96 9.92
CA GLU A 114 7.60 -0.17 10.78
C GLU A 114 6.38 -0.89 11.37
N GLN A 115 5.37 -0.14 11.81
CA GLN A 115 4.10 -0.72 12.25
C GLN A 115 3.37 -1.46 11.11
N ALA A 116 3.30 -0.87 9.91
CA ALA A 116 2.68 -1.50 8.75
C ALA A 116 3.35 -2.83 8.40
N ILE A 117 4.69 -2.87 8.45
CA ILE A 117 5.50 -4.08 8.19
C ILE A 117 5.33 -5.11 9.31
N THR A 118 5.20 -4.67 10.56
CA THR A 118 4.92 -5.55 11.70
C THR A 118 3.56 -6.22 11.53
N GLN A 119 2.55 -5.45 11.12
CA GLN A 119 1.20 -5.96 10.87
C GLN A 119 1.14 -6.89 9.66
N ASN A 120 1.80 -6.50 8.57
CA ASN A 120 1.87 -7.27 7.33
C ASN A 120 3.32 -7.30 6.82
N PRO A 121 4.09 -8.35 7.15
CA PRO A 121 5.47 -8.48 6.68
C PRO A 121 5.62 -8.47 5.16
N ASN A 122 4.56 -8.80 4.42
CA ASN A 122 4.52 -8.84 2.95
C ASN A 122 4.07 -7.51 2.31
N ASN A 123 3.86 -6.45 3.10
CA ASN A 123 3.58 -5.13 2.57
C ASN A 123 4.85 -4.49 1.98
N ILE A 124 5.15 -4.87 0.75
CA ILE A 124 6.31 -4.38 -0.01
C ILE A 124 6.25 -2.89 -0.34
N LEU A 125 5.06 -2.28 -0.34
CA LEU A 125 4.91 -0.83 -0.52
C LEU A 125 5.44 -0.07 0.71
N ALA A 126 5.07 -0.48 1.92
CA ALA A 126 5.59 0.08 3.16
C ALA A 126 7.12 -0.07 3.24
N ARG A 127 7.64 -1.24 2.85
CA ARG A 127 9.09 -1.49 2.76
C ARG A 127 9.78 -0.54 1.77
N SER A 128 9.21 -0.32 0.60
CA SER A 128 9.77 0.62 -0.37
C SER A 128 9.81 2.04 0.17
N TYR A 129 8.71 2.51 0.78
CA TYR A 129 8.67 3.84 1.37
C TYR A 129 9.61 4.01 2.58
N LEU A 130 9.76 2.98 3.42
CA LEU A 130 10.74 2.97 4.50
C LEU A 130 12.17 3.00 3.95
N GLY A 131 12.46 2.17 2.95
CA GLY A 131 13.76 2.16 2.27
C GLY A 131 14.10 3.51 1.64
N GLN A 132 13.12 4.17 1.03
CA GLN A 132 13.30 5.52 0.48
C GLN A 132 13.51 6.58 1.58
N ALA A 133 12.82 6.47 2.72
CA ALA A 133 13.10 7.31 3.89
C ALA A 133 14.52 7.11 4.41
N HIS A 134 15.03 5.87 4.39
CA HIS A 134 16.42 5.58 4.72
C HIS A 134 17.41 6.17 3.70
N VAL A 135 17.07 6.22 2.41
CA VAL A 135 17.87 6.94 1.39
C VAL A 135 17.93 8.43 1.73
N GLU A 136 16.79 9.06 2.03
CA GLU A 136 16.72 10.47 2.44
C GLU A 136 17.58 10.76 3.68
N ALA A 137 17.62 9.82 4.63
CA ALA A 137 18.43 9.90 5.85
C ALA A 137 19.91 9.51 5.66
N GLY A 138 20.34 9.12 4.46
CA GLY A 138 21.70 8.64 4.19
C GLY A 138 22.02 7.25 4.74
N ASN A 139 21.04 6.54 5.30
CA ASN A 139 21.20 5.17 5.80
C ASN A 139 21.05 4.14 4.66
N LEU A 140 22.02 4.14 3.74
CA LEU A 140 21.99 3.29 2.55
C LEU A 140 22.07 1.79 2.90
N ALA A 141 22.58 1.43 4.07
CA ALA A 141 22.61 0.03 4.52
C ALA A 141 21.19 -0.47 4.82
N ALA A 142 20.41 0.28 5.59
CA ALA A 142 19.01 -0.07 5.89
C ALA A 142 18.14 -0.05 4.62
N ALA A 143 18.32 0.95 3.75
CA ALA A 143 17.62 0.99 2.46
C ALA A 143 17.89 -0.25 1.59
N ARG A 144 19.13 -0.75 1.54
CA ARG A 144 19.47 -1.99 0.82
C ARG A 144 18.86 -3.23 1.47
N ALA A 145 18.72 -3.25 2.80
CA ALA A 145 18.05 -4.34 3.51
C ALA A 145 16.56 -4.41 3.12
N GLU A 146 15.87 -3.27 3.06
CA GLU A 146 14.47 -3.26 2.61
C GLU A 146 14.33 -3.68 1.14
N LEU A 147 15.25 -3.27 0.26
CA LEU A 147 15.25 -3.74 -1.13
C LEU A 147 15.42 -5.27 -1.23
N HIS A 148 16.26 -5.85 -0.37
CA HIS A 148 16.41 -7.30 -0.29
C HIS A 148 15.10 -7.97 0.16
N GLU A 149 14.47 -7.47 1.22
CA GLU A 149 13.18 -7.98 1.71
C GLU A 149 12.08 -7.91 0.65
N ILE A 150 11.97 -6.79 -0.08
CA ILE A 150 10.99 -6.66 -1.18
C ILE A 150 11.18 -7.78 -2.20
N ARG A 151 12.42 -8.03 -2.65
CA ARG A 151 12.72 -9.07 -3.64
C ARG A 151 12.43 -10.48 -3.10
N GLN A 152 12.78 -10.77 -1.85
CA GLN A 152 12.48 -12.06 -1.20
C GLN A 152 10.98 -12.33 -1.08
N ARG A 153 10.18 -11.27 -0.99
CA ARG A 153 8.72 -11.34 -0.85
C ARG A 153 7.98 -11.32 -2.20
N GLY A 154 8.68 -11.56 -3.30
CA GLY A 154 8.10 -11.59 -4.64
C GLY A 154 7.87 -10.22 -5.26
N GLY A 155 8.47 -9.16 -4.70
CA GLY A 155 8.38 -7.80 -5.24
C GLY A 155 9.32 -7.50 -6.40
N ALA A 156 10.02 -8.49 -6.97
CA ALA A 156 10.89 -8.27 -8.13
C ALA A 156 10.10 -7.68 -9.31
N ASP A 157 10.71 -6.74 -10.04
CA ASP A 157 10.12 -6.03 -11.19
C ASP A 157 8.86 -5.22 -10.90
N THR A 158 8.54 -5.05 -9.62
CA THR A 158 7.42 -4.20 -9.19
C THR A 158 7.85 -2.75 -9.04
N TRP A 159 6.88 -1.84 -8.92
CA TRP A 159 7.19 -0.45 -8.58
C TRP A 159 7.94 -0.34 -7.25
N ALA A 160 7.53 -1.10 -6.24
CA ALA A 160 8.15 -1.05 -4.91
C ALA A 160 9.66 -1.33 -4.97
N GLU A 161 10.07 -2.31 -5.77
CA GLU A 161 11.47 -2.67 -5.98
C GLU A 161 12.19 -1.66 -6.85
N THR A 162 11.63 -1.33 -8.01
CA THR A 162 12.29 -0.49 -9.01
C THR A 162 12.47 0.95 -8.52
N SER A 163 11.50 1.51 -7.81
CA SER A 163 11.59 2.86 -7.21
C SER A 163 12.65 2.94 -6.11
N LEU A 164 12.72 1.94 -5.22
CA LEU A 164 13.75 1.91 -4.18
C LEU A 164 15.14 1.66 -4.78
N ALA A 165 15.26 0.78 -5.77
CA ALA A 165 16.51 0.56 -6.48
C ALA A 165 17.01 1.85 -7.17
N ALA A 166 16.11 2.60 -7.82
CA ALA A 166 16.43 3.89 -8.43
C ALA A 166 16.82 4.94 -7.38
N ALA A 167 16.13 4.97 -6.24
CA ALA A 167 16.46 5.89 -5.14
C ALA A 167 17.84 5.61 -4.56
N LEU A 168 18.20 4.33 -4.38
CA LEU A 168 19.53 3.92 -3.92
C LEU A 168 20.66 4.34 -4.88
N GLN A 169 20.39 4.43 -6.18
CA GLN A 169 21.36 4.83 -7.20
C GLN A 169 21.49 6.35 -7.32
N SER A 170 20.36 7.06 -7.26
CA SER A 170 20.29 8.50 -7.57
C SER A 170 20.27 9.41 -6.34
N GLY A 171 19.91 8.88 -5.17
CA GLY A 171 19.58 9.67 -3.98
C GLY A 171 18.22 10.39 -4.05
N VAL A 172 17.47 10.24 -5.15
CA VAL A 172 16.16 10.87 -5.35
C VAL A 172 15.05 9.88 -5.01
N THR A 173 14.05 10.30 -4.23
CA THR A 173 12.92 9.46 -3.84
C THR A 173 11.66 9.75 -4.65
N PHE A 174 10.72 8.81 -4.61
CA PHE A 174 9.53 8.75 -5.46
C PHE A 174 8.25 8.65 -4.62
N ASN A 175 7.12 9.02 -5.25
CA ASN A 175 5.80 9.05 -4.61
C ASN A 175 4.83 8.04 -5.23
N TYR A 176 5.06 7.70 -6.50
CA TYR A 176 4.27 6.86 -7.37
C TYR A 176 5.09 6.56 -8.64
#